data_AF-A0A845Z6U8-F1
#
_entry.id   AF-A0A845Z6U8-F1
#
_cell.length_a   1.000
_cell.length_b   1.000
_cell.length_c   1.000
_cell.angle_alpha   90.00
_cell.angle_beta   90.00
_cell.angle_gamma   90.00
#
_symmetry.space_group_name_H-M   'P 1'
#
loop_
_entity.id
_entity.type
_entity.pdbx_description
1 polymer ?
#
loop_
_entity_poly.entity_id
_entity_poly.type
_entity_poly.pdbx_seq_one_letter_code
_entity_poly.pdbx_strand_id
1 'polypeptide(L)'
;MATKSDYLQQKRLNPADDLRRTLDSLEAIQPTIKQLNSTQALGVLRDLDHAYDLLRQLEAKDINLQGEHGRFQAIEAFMRRWTAPLLRGLGGPSALSDFRPSPPPDRDRWWWFIHEAVAARQQRRVRVLTGAGLAVFAGLA
;
A
#
# COMPACT_ATOMS: atom_id res chain seq x y z
N MET A 1 -31.43 -33.03 -10.49
CA MET A 1 -31.43 -31.88 -11.43
C MET A 1 -30.91 -30.67 -10.67
N ALA A 2 -29.65 -30.28 -10.91
CA ALA A 2 -29.07 -29.09 -10.28
C ALA A 2 -29.77 -27.84 -10.84
N THR A 3 -30.26 -26.98 -9.95
CA THR A 3 -31.01 -25.77 -10.31
C THR A 3 -30.05 -24.68 -10.81
N LYS A 4 -30.55 -23.81 -11.70
CA LYS A 4 -29.81 -22.66 -12.26
C LYS A 4 -29.17 -21.74 -11.20
N SER A 5 -29.64 -21.81 -9.96
CA SER A 5 -29.11 -21.11 -8.80
C SER A 5 -27.77 -21.69 -8.29
N ASP A 6 -27.53 -22.99 -8.44
CA ASP A 6 -26.24 -23.63 -8.12
C ASP A 6 -25.13 -23.11 -9.04
N TYR A 7 -25.44 -22.87 -10.33
CA TYR A 7 -24.47 -22.32 -11.29
C TYR A 7 -24.02 -20.89 -10.96
N LEU A 8 -24.83 -20.10 -10.23
CA LEU A 8 -24.48 -18.74 -9.84
C LEU A 8 -23.73 -18.70 -8.50
N GLN A 9 -24.06 -19.59 -7.55
CA GLN A 9 -23.28 -19.74 -6.32
C GLN A 9 -21.91 -20.39 -6.56
N GLN A 10 -21.81 -21.22 -7.60
CA GLN A 10 -20.58 -21.88 -8.02
C GLN A 10 -19.74 -21.08 -9.03
N LYS A 11 -20.07 -19.79 -9.25
CA LYS A 11 -19.05 -18.82 -9.65
C LYS A 11 -18.21 -18.48 -8.43
N ARG A 12 -17.52 -19.51 -7.89
CA ARG A 12 -16.42 -19.32 -6.93
C ARG A 12 -15.55 -18.24 -7.53
N LEU A 13 -15.40 -17.11 -6.84
CA LEU A 13 -14.48 -16.06 -7.24
C LEU A 13 -13.13 -16.73 -7.45
N ASN A 14 -12.76 -16.89 -8.72
CA ASN A 14 -11.45 -17.43 -9.06
C ASN A 14 -10.44 -16.46 -8.43
N PRO A 15 -9.40 -16.92 -7.73
CA PRO A 15 -8.40 -16.03 -7.17
C PRO A 15 -7.84 -15.02 -8.19
N ALA A 16 -7.81 -15.36 -9.48
CA ALA A 16 -7.46 -14.43 -10.56
C ALA A 16 -8.51 -13.33 -10.80
N ASP A 17 -9.80 -13.63 -10.66
CA ASP A 17 -10.87 -12.63 -10.75
C ASP A 17 -10.88 -11.71 -9.52
N ASP A 18 -10.56 -12.26 -8.35
CA ASP A 18 -10.40 -11.45 -7.12
C ASP A 18 -9.21 -10.50 -7.28
N LEU A 19 -8.07 -10.98 -7.78
CA LEU A 19 -6.91 -10.16 -8.06
C LEU A 19 -7.26 -9.00 -8.99
N ARG A 20 -7.93 -9.28 -10.11
CA ARG A 20 -8.33 -8.22 -11.07
C ARG A 20 -9.22 -7.18 -10.42
N ARG A 21 -10.21 -7.59 -9.61
CA ARG A 21 -11.08 -6.66 -8.89
C ARG A 21 -10.32 -5.82 -7.87
N THR A 22 -9.38 -6.41 -7.13
CA THR A 22 -8.54 -5.67 -6.20
C THR A 22 -7.68 -4.64 -6.93
N LEU A 23 -7.08 -5.01 -8.06
CA LEU A 23 -6.31 -4.08 -8.89
C LEU A 23 -7.20 -2.95 -9.46
N ASP A 24 -8.39 -3.27 -9.96
CA ASP A 24 -9.36 -2.28 -10.46
C ASP A 24 -9.75 -1.28 -9.36
N SER A 25 -10.01 -1.76 -8.14
CA SER A 25 -10.33 -0.91 -6.98
C SER A 25 -9.17 0.03 -6.63
N LEU A 26 -7.95 -0.50 -6.57
CA LEU A 26 -6.74 0.28 -6.28
C LEU A 26 -6.47 1.35 -7.35
N GLU A 27 -6.72 1.04 -8.62
CA GLU A 27 -6.62 1.99 -9.73
C GLU A 27 -7.70 3.08 -9.64
N ALA A 28 -8.94 2.73 -9.29
CA ALA A 28 -10.05 3.66 -9.16
C ALA A 28 -9.86 4.68 -8.01
N ILE A 29 -9.05 4.35 -7.00
CA ILE A 29 -8.74 5.22 -5.86
C ILE A 29 -7.71 6.30 -6.21
N GLN A 30 -6.91 6.12 -7.27
CA GLN A 30 -5.87 7.07 -7.67
C GLN A 30 -6.33 8.55 -7.75
N PRO A 31 -7.45 8.90 -8.41
CA PRO A 31 -7.91 10.29 -8.48
C PRO A 31 -8.33 10.88 -7.13
N THR A 32 -8.76 10.06 -6.16
CA THR A 32 -9.32 10.50 -4.88
C THR A 32 -8.39 10.28 -3.70
N ILE A 33 -7.16 9.83 -3.92
CA ILE A 33 -6.23 9.41 -2.85
C ILE A 33 -5.93 10.49 -1.79
N LYS A 34 -6.04 11.79 -2.15
CA LYS A 34 -5.85 12.91 -1.22
C LYS A 34 -7.03 13.11 -0.25
N GLN A 35 -8.19 12.55 -0.58
CA GLN A 35 -9.46 12.75 0.12
C GLN A 35 -9.83 11.55 1.01
N LEU A 36 -8.98 10.52 1.03
CA LEU A 36 -9.25 9.32 1.81
C LEU A 36 -9.25 9.63 3.30
N ASN A 37 -10.28 9.15 3.98
CA ASN A 37 -10.30 9.08 5.44
C ASN A 37 -9.45 7.91 5.95
N SER A 38 -9.29 7.82 7.27
CA SER A 38 -8.43 6.82 7.91
C SER A 38 -8.84 5.38 7.59
N THR A 39 -10.14 5.09 7.56
CA THR A 39 -10.67 3.75 7.23
C THR A 39 -10.40 3.39 5.77
N GLN A 40 -10.58 4.33 4.85
CA GLN A 40 -10.32 4.11 3.42
C GLN A 40 -8.83 3.97 3.14
N ALA A 41 -8.00 4.82 3.75
CA ALA A 41 -6.54 4.72 3.67
C ALA A 41 -6.06 3.35 4.17
N LEU A 42 -6.62 2.87 5.29
CA LEU A 42 -6.33 1.54 5.82
C LEU A 42 -6.79 0.42 4.86
N GLY A 43 -7.96 0.57 4.24
CA GLY A 43 -8.47 -0.34 3.22
C GLY A 43 -7.50 -0.49 2.05
N VAL A 44 -6.99 0.63 1.52
CA VAL A 44 -5.99 0.62 0.44
C VAL A 44 -4.75 -0.18 0.81
N LEU A 45 -4.23 -0.04 2.04
CA LEU A 45 -3.06 -0.79 2.48
C LEU A 45 -3.33 -2.29 2.56
N ARG A 46 -4.54 -2.68 3.00
CA ARG A 46 -4.96 -4.08 3.04
C ARG A 46 -5.14 -4.64 1.63
N ASP A 47 -5.72 -3.87 0.72
CA ASP A 47 -5.94 -4.27 -0.67
C ASP A 47 -4.60 -4.46 -1.40
N LEU A 48 -3.59 -3.62 -1.12
CA LEU A 48 -2.23 -3.78 -1.66
C LEU A 48 -1.58 -5.10 -1.19
N ASP A 49 -1.66 -5.39 0.10
CA ASP A 49 -1.16 -6.65 0.66
C ASP A 49 -1.93 -7.86 0.10
N HIS A 50 -3.25 -7.76 -0.02
CA HIS A 50 -4.10 -8.82 -0.56
C HIS A 50 -3.78 -9.10 -2.03
N ALA A 51 -3.62 -8.06 -2.85
CA ALA A 51 -3.21 -8.21 -4.25
C ALA A 51 -1.82 -8.87 -4.36
N TYR A 52 -0.87 -8.50 -3.49
CA TYR A 52 0.43 -9.14 -3.43
C TYR A 52 0.33 -10.64 -3.08
N ASP A 53 -0.45 -10.98 -2.06
CA ASP A 53 -0.67 -12.38 -1.65
C ASP A 53 -1.34 -13.19 -2.77
N LEU A 54 -2.31 -12.61 -3.49
CA LEU A 54 -2.97 -13.25 -4.62
C LEU A 54 -2.03 -13.47 -5.81
N LEU A 55 -1.18 -12.48 -6.15
CA LEU A 55 -0.16 -12.63 -7.19
C LEU A 55 0.74 -13.83 -6.88
N ARG A 56 1.31 -13.89 -5.67
CA ARG A 56 2.18 -15.02 -5.28
C ARG A 56 1.47 -16.37 -5.30
N GLN A 57 0.22 -16.41 -4.86
CA GLN A 57 -0.58 -17.64 -4.88
C GLN A 57 -0.89 -18.13 -6.30
N LEU A 58 -1.10 -17.22 -7.25
CA LEU A 58 -1.40 -17.53 -8.64
C LEU A 58 -0.11 -17.85 -9.43
N GLU A 59 1.00 -17.16 -9.16
CA GLU A 59 2.33 -17.49 -9.69
C GLU A 59 2.75 -18.90 -9.30
N ALA A 60 2.52 -19.30 -8.04
CA ALA A 60 2.80 -20.65 -7.56
C ALA A 60 1.98 -21.74 -8.28
N LYS A 61 0.94 -21.36 -9.04
CA LYS A 61 0.12 -22.25 -9.87
C LYS A 61 0.49 -22.17 -11.35
N ASP A 62 1.60 -21.53 -11.69
CA ASP A 62 2.12 -21.36 -13.05
C ASP A 62 1.12 -20.68 -14.01
N ILE A 63 0.29 -19.80 -13.46
CA ILE A 63 -0.64 -18.97 -14.25
C ILE A 63 0.15 -17.80 -14.82
N ASN A 64 -0.01 -17.52 -16.11
CA ASN A 64 0.58 -16.34 -16.72
C ASN A 64 -0.13 -15.07 -16.20
N LEU A 65 0.59 -14.29 -15.38
CA LEU A 65 0.12 -13.05 -14.75
C LEU A 65 0.91 -11.81 -15.20
N GLN A 66 1.62 -11.88 -16.34
CA GLN A 66 2.51 -10.79 -16.76
C GLN A 66 1.79 -9.44 -16.84
N GLY A 67 0.52 -9.44 -17.27
CA GLY A 67 -0.32 -8.24 -17.30
C GLY A 67 -0.64 -7.72 -15.90
N GLU A 68 -1.07 -8.60 -15.00
CA GLU A 68 -1.39 -8.28 -13.61
C GLU A 68 -0.15 -7.79 -12.83
N HIS A 69 1.04 -8.34 -13.08
CA HIS A 69 2.29 -7.81 -12.54
C HIS A 69 2.57 -6.37 -12.98
N GLY A 70 2.44 -6.08 -14.28
CA GLY A 70 2.65 -4.74 -14.80
C GLY A 70 1.69 -3.73 -14.17
N ARG A 71 0.41 -4.11 -14.02
CA ARG A 71 -0.59 -3.28 -13.33
C ARG A 71 -0.25 -3.05 -11.87
N PHE A 72 0.07 -4.13 -11.13
CA PHE A 72 0.44 -4.01 -9.73
C PHE A 72 1.67 -3.12 -9.53
N GLN A 73 2.73 -3.30 -10.32
CA GLN A 73 3.92 -2.43 -10.28
C GLN A 73 3.61 -0.96 -10.55
N ALA A 74 2.70 -0.67 -11.49
CA ALA A 74 2.27 0.70 -11.76
C ALA A 74 1.51 1.31 -10.56
N ILE A 75 0.63 0.54 -9.93
CA ILE A 75 -0.06 0.92 -8.69
C ILE A 75 0.96 1.15 -7.58
N GLU A 76 1.94 0.26 -7.40
CA GLU A 76 2.98 0.43 -6.38
C GLU A 76 3.77 1.73 -6.60
N ALA A 77 4.23 1.97 -7.83
CA ALA A 77 4.96 3.18 -8.18
C ALA A 77 4.14 4.45 -7.92
N PHE A 78 2.84 4.41 -8.19
CA PHE A 78 1.91 5.47 -7.84
C PHE A 78 1.82 5.64 -6.32
N MET A 79 1.51 4.58 -5.58
CA MET A 79 1.33 4.62 -4.12
C MET A 79 2.59 5.10 -3.39
N ARG A 80 3.78 4.83 -3.93
CA ARG A 80 5.06 5.34 -3.40
C ARG A 80 5.14 6.87 -3.44
N ARG A 81 4.60 7.48 -4.51
CA ARG A 81 4.51 8.95 -4.63
C ARG A 81 3.47 9.52 -3.66
N TRP A 82 2.43 8.76 -3.35
CA TRP A 82 1.29 9.17 -2.52
C TRP A 82 1.38 8.73 -1.07
N THR A 83 2.47 8.11 -0.63
CA THR A 83 2.66 7.62 0.73
C THR A 83 2.41 8.70 1.79
N ALA A 84 2.85 9.94 1.55
CA ALA A 84 2.70 11.01 2.52
C ALA A 84 1.25 11.55 2.65
N PRO A 85 0.50 11.74 1.55
CA PRO A 85 -0.95 11.92 1.61
C PRO A 85 -1.69 10.75 2.27
N LEU A 86 -1.35 9.50 1.94
CA LEU A 86 -1.93 8.29 2.54
C LEU A 86 -1.76 8.27 4.07
N LEU A 87 -0.54 8.53 4.54
CA LEU A 87 -0.24 8.65 5.97
C LEU A 87 -1.01 9.78 6.65
N ARG A 88 -1.21 10.92 5.97
CA ARG A 88 -2.03 12.01 6.52
C ARG A 88 -3.49 11.58 6.67
N GLY A 89 -4.06 10.90 5.68
CA GLY A 89 -5.41 10.33 5.77
C GLY A 89 -5.55 9.32 6.90
N LEU A 90 -4.50 8.54 7.16
CA LEU A 90 -4.45 7.56 8.25
C LEU A 90 -4.40 8.17 9.66
N GLY A 91 -4.15 9.48 9.80
CA GLY A 91 -3.92 10.14 11.10
C GLY A 91 -2.44 10.28 11.48
N GLY A 92 -1.54 9.98 10.55
CA GLY A 92 -0.10 10.18 10.67
C GLY A 92 0.70 8.89 10.97
N PRO A 93 2.02 9.01 11.15
CA PRO A 93 2.91 7.88 11.41
C PRO A 93 2.59 7.07 12.69
N SER A 94 2.08 7.74 13.72
CA SER A 94 1.70 7.09 14.99
C SER A 94 0.52 6.15 14.79
N ALA A 95 -0.52 6.61 14.10
CA ALA A 95 -1.72 5.82 13.81
C ALA A 95 -1.41 4.55 13.00
N LEU A 96 -0.38 4.56 12.15
CA LEU A 96 0.05 3.36 11.42
C LEU A 96 0.50 2.24 12.36
N SER A 97 1.11 2.59 13.50
CA SER A 97 1.55 1.59 14.48
C SER A 97 0.37 0.95 15.20
N ASP A 98 -0.72 1.70 15.42
CA ASP A 98 -1.93 1.20 16.08
C ASP A 98 -2.67 0.16 15.21
N PHE A 99 -2.59 0.30 13.88
CA PHE A 99 -3.21 -0.63 12.93
C PHE A 99 -2.28 -1.75 12.47
N ARG A 100 -1.04 -1.79 12.96
CA ARG A 100 -0.07 -2.81 12.56
C ARG A 100 -0.56 -4.18 13.03
N PRO A 101 -0.70 -5.18 12.13
CA PRO A 101 -1.05 -6.52 12.56
C PRO A 101 0.05 -7.10 13.45
N SER A 102 -0.38 -7.89 14.46
CA SER A 102 0.49 -8.66 15.35
C SER A 102 0.24 -10.15 15.10
N PRO A 103 1.24 -10.93 14.69
CA PRO A 103 2.67 -10.58 14.56
C PRO A 103 2.94 -9.63 13.38
N PRO A 104 4.05 -8.86 13.44
CA PRO A 104 4.40 -7.90 12.40
C PRO A 104 4.50 -8.58 11.02
N PRO A 105 3.94 -7.95 9.98
CA PRO A 105 3.93 -8.51 8.63
C PRO A 105 5.35 -8.64 8.07
N ASP A 106 5.51 -9.54 7.10
CA ASP A 106 6.76 -9.74 6.37
C ASP A 106 7.25 -8.44 5.71
N ARG A 107 8.57 -8.31 5.51
CA ARG A 107 9.21 -7.09 4.99
C ARG A 107 8.80 -6.74 3.56
N ASP A 108 8.28 -7.72 2.83
CA ASP A 108 7.79 -7.55 1.47
C ASP A 108 6.40 -6.89 1.42
N ARG A 109 5.72 -6.74 2.57
CA ARG A 109 4.37 -6.16 2.63
C ARG A 109 4.39 -4.63 2.61
N TRP A 110 3.32 -4.06 2.07
CA TRP A 110 3.20 -2.62 1.89
C TRP A 110 3.23 -1.85 3.21
N TRP A 111 2.78 -2.47 4.29
CA TRP A 111 2.91 -1.95 5.65
C TRP A 111 4.35 -1.67 6.05
N TRP A 112 5.27 -2.59 5.76
CA TRP A 112 6.68 -2.42 6.08
C TRP A 112 7.30 -1.30 5.23
N PHE A 113 6.97 -1.26 3.94
CA PHE A 113 7.44 -0.20 3.05
C PHE A 113 7.04 1.21 3.54
N ILE A 114 5.81 1.39 4.02
CA ILE A 114 5.37 2.69 4.55
C ILE A 114 6.10 3.04 5.85
N HIS A 115 6.33 2.07 6.73
CA HIS A 115 7.12 2.29 7.95
C HIS A 115 8.55 2.74 7.63
N GLU A 116 9.22 2.12 6.65
CA GLU A 116 10.55 2.54 6.20
C GLU A 116 10.53 3.94 5.56
N ALA A 117 9.51 4.23 4.74
CA ALA A 117 9.35 5.54 4.12
C ALA A 117 9.15 6.67 5.16
N VAL A 118 8.41 6.38 6.24
CA VAL A 118 8.26 7.27 7.41
C VAL A 118 9.61 7.49 8.09
N ALA A 119 10.32 6.42 8.43
CA ALA A 119 11.59 6.49 9.14
C ALA A 119 12.64 7.28 8.35
N ALA A 120 12.77 7.01 7.04
CA ALA A 120 13.67 7.74 6.15
C ALA A 120 13.33 9.24 6.07
N ARG A 121 12.03 9.59 6.06
CA ARG A 121 11.59 10.99 6.02
C ARG A 121 11.87 11.72 7.34
N GLN A 122 11.66 11.07 8.48
CA GLN A 122 12.01 11.63 9.78
C GLN A 122 13.50 11.89 9.89
N GLN A 123 14.34 10.94 9.48
CA GLN A 123 15.80 11.12 9.47
C GLN A 123 16.26 12.28 8.59
N ARG A 124 15.67 12.44 7.39
CA ARG A 124 15.98 13.59 6.52
C ARG A 124 15.57 14.92 7.15
N ARG A 125 14.42 15.00 7.82
CA ARG A 125 13.98 16.21 8.53
C ARG A 125 14.93 16.56 9.68
N VAL A 126 15.29 15.59 10.49
CA VAL A 126 16.24 15.79 11.60
C VAL A 126 17.58 16.29 11.06
N ARG A 127 18.11 15.69 9.98
CA ARG A 127 19.37 16.11 9.33
C ARG A 127 19.33 17.53 8.75
N VAL A 128 18.21 17.93 8.12
CA VAL A 128 18.07 19.30 7.58
C VAL A 128 17.95 20.33 8.71
N LEU A 129 17.27 20.01 9.80
CA LEU A 129 17.14 20.91 10.95
C LEU A 129 18.43 21.04 11.76
N THR A 130 19.24 19.96 11.86
CA THR A 130 20.58 20.04 12.46
C THR A 130 21.61 20.68 11.53
N GLY A 131 21.48 20.53 10.21
CA GLY A 131 22.35 21.19 9.23
C GLY A 131 22.09 22.69 9.06
N ALA A 132 20.86 23.16 9.22
CA ALA A 132 20.51 24.58 9.15
C ALA A 132 20.82 25.35 10.45
N GLY A 133 20.99 24.65 11.59
CA GLY A 133 21.35 25.26 12.88
C GLY A 133 22.85 25.58 13.05
N LEU A 134 23.72 25.12 12.13
CA LEU A 134 25.17 25.32 12.19
C LEU A 134 25.71 26.38 11.20
N ALA A 135 24.86 27.33 10.78
CA ALA A 135 25.30 28.45 9.93
C ALA A 135 25.27 29.83 10.62
N VAL A 136 25.01 29.91 11.94
CA VAL A 136 24.83 31.20 12.64
C VAL A 136 26.00 31.60 13.57
N PHE A 137 27.06 30.80 13.71
CA PHE A 137 28.17 31.12 14.64
C PHE A 137 29.57 31.23 14.02
N ALA A 138 29.70 31.73 12.80
CA ALA A 138 31.02 31.98 12.19
C ALA A 138 31.09 33.36 11.50
N GLY A 139 30.75 34.42 12.23
CA GLY A 139 30.80 35.79 11.72
C GLY A 139 30.82 36.85 12.80
N LEU A 140 31.73 36.75 13.77
CA LEU A 140 32.15 37.87 14.62
C LEU A 140 33.47 37.51 15.32
N ALA A 141 34.57 37.78 14.62
CA ALA A 141 35.90 38.03 15.16
C ALA A 141 36.59 39.02 14.23
#